data_AF-A0A498NI25-F1
#
_entry.id   AF-A0A498NI25-F1
#
_cell.length_a   1.000
_cell.length_b   1.000
_cell.length_c   1.000
_cell.angle_alpha   90.00
_cell.angle_beta   90.00
_cell.angle_gamma   90.00
#
_symmetry.space_group_name_H-M   'P 1'
#
loop_
_entity.id
_entity.type
_entity.pdbx_description
1 polymer ?
#
loop_
_entity_poly.entity_id
_entity_poly.type
_entity_poly.pdbx_seq_one_letter_code
_entity_poly.pdbx_strand_id
1 'polypeptide(L)'
;MEMKSKVKAHTMTDEVLFWKWISVNTVALVTDTAVYHWSMEGDSQPIKMFDRHASLAGCQIINYRTDEQQKWLLLIGISAQVSVCACVCVHGGNSSFSFAAPAL
;
A
#
# COMPACT_ATOMS: atom_id res chain seq x y z
N MET A 1 6.71 30.05 -16.69
CA MET A 1 6.52 28.78 -17.43
C MET A 1 6.58 27.66 -16.42
N GLU A 2 5.44 27.13 -16.00
CA GLU A 2 5.40 25.98 -15.09
C GLU A 2 5.72 24.73 -15.89
N MET A 3 6.99 24.33 -15.87
CA MET A 3 7.47 23.15 -16.56
C MET A 3 6.93 21.93 -15.82
N LYS A 4 5.84 21.34 -16.33
CA LYS A 4 5.37 20.01 -15.91
C LYS A 4 6.35 18.95 -16.45
N SER A 5 7.57 18.96 -15.93
CA SER A 5 8.57 17.95 -16.21
C SER A 5 8.06 16.62 -15.67
N LYS A 6 8.02 15.60 -16.53
CA LYS A 6 7.75 14.22 -16.12
C LYS A 6 8.86 13.81 -15.15
N VAL A 7 8.55 13.81 -13.86
CA VAL A 7 9.55 13.69 -12.81
C VAL A 7 10.19 12.29 -12.82
N LYS A 8 9.39 11.23 -13.06
CA LYS A 8 9.87 9.85 -13.22
C LYS A 8 8.77 8.98 -13.81
N ALA A 9 9.16 7.91 -14.50
CA ALA A 9 8.24 6.86 -14.90
C ALA A 9 8.86 5.49 -14.66
N HIS A 10 8.07 4.60 -14.09
CA HIS A 10 8.39 3.21 -13.93
C HIS A 10 7.17 2.40 -14.36
N THR A 11 7.37 1.47 -15.27
CA THR A 11 6.31 0.54 -15.68
C THR A 11 6.34 -0.62 -14.69
N MET A 12 5.35 -0.67 -13.79
CA MET A 12 5.16 -1.83 -12.92
C MET A 12 4.84 -3.06 -13.76
N THR A 13 5.35 -4.22 -13.36
CA THR A 13 5.03 -5.51 -13.98
C THR A 13 3.58 -5.91 -13.68
N ASP A 14 3.10 -5.59 -12.48
CA ASP A 14 1.75 -5.88 -12.01
C ASP A 14 0.89 -4.62 -12.00
N GLU A 15 -0.42 -4.81 -12.13
CA GLU A 15 -1.39 -3.71 -12.06
C GLU A 15 -1.40 -3.09 -10.66
N VAL A 16 -1.33 -1.75 -10.62
CA VAL A 16 -1.46 -0.98 -9.38
C VAL A 16 -2.94 -0.78 -9.09
N LEU A 17 -3.44 -1.51 -8.10
CA LEU A 17 -4.84 -1.50 -7.68
C LEU A 17 -5.19 -0.28 -6.82
N PHE A 18 -4.23 0.18 -6.00
CA PHE A 18 -4.39 1.36 -5.15
C PHE A 18 -3.05 2.08 -4.99
N TRP A 19 -3.09 3.40 -4.88
CA TRP A 19 -1.90 4.19 -4.62
C TRP A 19 -2.21 5.41 -3.77
N LYS A 20 -1.23 5.83 -2.96
CA LYS A 20 -1.40 6.96 -2.05
C LYS A 20 -0.05 7.56 -1.67
N TRP A 21 0.02 8.88 -1.62
CA TRP A 21 1.15 9.59 -1.00
C TRP A 21 1.17 9.32 0.50
N ILE A 22 2.28 8.74 0.98
CA ILE A 22 2.52 8.49 2.41
C ILE A 22 3.46 9.51 3.02
N SER A 23 4.18 10.24 2.19
CA SER A 23 5.04 11.37 2.56
C SER A 23 5.12 12.34 1.38
N VAL A 24 5.72 13.51 1.59
CA VAL A 24 5.86 14.55 0.54
C VAL A 24 6.60 14.03 -0.69
N ASN A 25 7.52 13.08 -0.51
CA ASN A 25 8.38 12.55 -1.54
C ASN A 25 8.18 11.04 -1.79
N THR A 26 7.27 10.37 -1.08
CA THR A 26 7.13 8.92 -1.18
C THR A 26 5.68 8.51 -1.43
N VAL A 27 5.49 7.70 -2.47
CA VAL A 27 4.20 7.13 -2.84
C VAL A 27 4.17 5.64 -2.52
N ALA A 28 3.09 5.19 -1.88
CA ALA A 28 2.81 3.78 -1.71
C ALA A 28 2.00 3.29 -2.90
N LEU A 29 2.41 2.16 -3.46
CA LEU A 29 1.78 1.48 -4.59
C LEU A 29 1.36 0.10 -4.09
N VAL A 30 0.10 -0.24 -4.28
CA VAL A 30 -0.47 -1.52 -3.86
C VAL A 30 -0.87 -2.29 -5.10
N THR A 31 -0.29 -3.47 -5.26
CA THR A 31 -0.61 -4.44 -6.32
C THR A 31 -1.50 -5.54 -5.78
N ASP A 32 -1.85 -6.54 -6.58
CA ASP A 32 -2.61 -7.70 -6.11
C ASP A 32 -1.87 -8.49 -5.02
N THR A 33 -0.54 -8.58 -5.13
CA THR A 33 0.28 -9.48 -4.31
C THR A 33 1.15 -8.76 -3.30
N ALA A 34 1.50 -7.48 -3.50
CA ALA A 34 2.46 -6.78 -2.64
C ALA A 34 2.24 -5.26 -2.56
N VAL A 35 2.85 -4.66 -1.54
CA VAL A 35 2.91 -3.21 -1.35
C VAL A 35 4.35 -2.72 -1.55
N TYR A 36 4.48 -1.66 -2.33
CA TYR A 36 5.75 -1.03 -2.70
C TYR A 36 5.78 0.41 -2.23
N HIS A 37 6.95 0.91 -1.81
CA HIS A 37 7.20 2.33 -1.60
C HIS A 37 8.10 2.85 -2.71
N TRP A 38 7.70 3.94 -3.32
CA TRP A 38 8.46 4.58 -4.39
C TRP A 38 8.79 6.01 -3.99
N SER A 39 10.09 6.25 -3.76
CA SER A 39 10.61 7.59 -3.52
C SER A 39 10.80 8.34 -4.84
N MET A 40 10.32 9.58 -4.84
CA MET A 40 10.50 10.57 -5.89
C MET A 40 11.92 11.16 -5.87
N GLU A 41 12.71 10.88 -4.82
CA GLU A 41 14.09 11.33 -4.71
C GLU A 41 15.04 10.43 -5.52
N GLY A 42 15.89 11.08 -6.31
CA GLY A 42 16.88 10.43 -7.17
C GLY A 42 16.28 9.43 -8.17
N ASP A 43 17.07 8.44 -8.56
CA ASP A 43 16.70 7.36 -9.50
C ASP A 43 16.10 6.11 -8.82
N SER A 44 15.67 6.24 -7.56
CA SER A 44 15.06 5.15 -6.76
C SER A 44 13.91 4.40 -7.47
N GLN A 45 13.99 3.08 -7.57
CA GLN A 45 12.88 2.28 -8.09
C GLN A 45 11.86 1.96 -6.98
N PRO A 46 10.63 1.54 -7.30
CA PRO A 46 9.70 1.06 -6.29
C PRO A 46 10.29 -0.12 -5.50
N ILE A 47 10.34 0.00 -4.18
CA ILE A 47 10.92 -1.00 -3.28
C ILE A 47 9.77 -1.79 -2.65
N LYS A 48 9.82 -3.12 -2.74
CA LYS A 48 8.83 -3.99 -2.09
C LYS A 48 8.98 -3.88 -0.57
N MET A 49 7.91 -3.52 0.11
CA MET A 49 7.88 -3.42 1.57
C MET A 49 7.39 -4.71 2.20
N PHE A 50 6.29 -5.27 1.71
CA PHE A 50 5.72 -6.52 2.19
C PHE A 50 4.76 -7.13 1.16
N ASP A 51 4.55 -8.45 1.28
CA ASP A 51 3.54 -9.18 0.51
C ASP A 51 2.17 -9.07 1.19
N ARG A 52 1.11 -8.91 0.39
CA ARG A 52 -0.27 -8.84 0.88
C ARG A 52 -0.63 -10.17 1.53
N HIS A 53 -1.19 -10.07 2.73
CA HIS A 53 -1.67 -11.24 3.43
C HIS A 53 -2.91 -11.82 2.73
N ALA A 54 -3.09 -13.14 2.80
CA ALA A 54 -4.20 -13.84 2.14
C ALA A 54 -5.59 -13.36 2.61
N SER A 55 -5.71 -12.80 3.82
CA SER A 55 -6.96 -12.19 4.31
C SER A 55 -7.41 -10.96 3.52
N LEU A 56 -6.49 -10.32 2.80
CA LEU A 56 -6.77 -9.19 1.91
C LEU A 56 -6.94 -9.61 0.45
N ALA A 57 -6.82 -10.91 0.13
CA ALA A 57 -7.06 -11.39 -1.24
C ALA A 57 -8.51 -11.09 -1.66
N GLY A 58 -8.69 -10.51 -2.84
CA GLY A 58 -10.02 -10.11 -3.33
C GLY A 58 -10.68 -8.94 -2.58
N CYS A 59 -10.00 -8.32 -1.60
CA CYS A 59 -10.48 -7.10 -0.96
C CYS A 59 -10.18 -5.88 -1.83
N GLN A 60 -11.13 -4.94 -1.88
CA GLN A 60 -10.90 -3.61 -2.43
C GLN A 60 -10.10 -2.79 -1.42
N ILE A 61 -8.90 -2.38 -1.81
CA ILE A 61 -8.05 -1.56 -0.96
C ILE A 61 -8.59 -0.13 -0.93
N ILE A 62 -8.87 0.38 0.28
CA ILE A 62 -9.44 1.71 0.48
C ILE A 62 -8.48 2.67 1.17
N ASN A 63 -7.49 2.14 1.89
CA ASN A 63 -6.53 2.99 2.58
C ASN A 63 -5.22 2.25 2.85
N TYR A 64 -4.17 3.05 2.95
CA TYR A 64 -2.85 2.63 3.37
C TYR A 64 -2.28 3.70 4.30
N ARG A 65 -1.72 3.28 5.44
CA ARG A 65 -1.12 4.19 6.42
C ARG A 65 0.22 3.65 6.89
N THR A 66 1.08 4.56 7.31
CA THR A 66 2.34 4.22 7.98
C THR A 66 2.46 5.07 9.23
N ASP A 67 3.30 4.65 10.18
CA ASP A 67 3.78 5.55 11.24
C ASP A 67 4.82 6.53 10.68
N GLU A 68 5.22 7.49 11.52
CA GLU A 68 6.21 8.52 11.16
C GLU A 68 7.59 7.93 10.84
N GLN A 69 7.96 6.80 11.44
CA GLN A 69 9.23 6.12 11.16
C GLN A 69 9.12 5.09 10.03
N GLN A 70 7.94 4.94 9.41
CA GLN A 70 7.64 3.94 8.38
C GLN A 70 8.02 2.50 8.78
N LYS A 71 8.01 2.20 10.09
CA LYS A 71 8.26 0.88 10.67
C LYS A 71 7.00 0.03 10.74
N TRP A 72 5.85 0.69 10.89
CA TRP A 72 4.53 0.10 10.99
C TRP A 72 3.74 0.43 9.75
N LEU A 73 3.36 -0.61 9.02
CA LEU A 73 2.67 -0.48 7.74
C LEU A 73 1.28 -1.07 7.86
N LEU A 74 0.26 -0.27 7.54
CA LEU A 74 -1.15 -0.59 7.69
C LEU A 74 -1.84 -0.60 6.33
N LEU A 75 -2.28 -1.76 5.88
CA LEU A 75 -3.10 -1.89 4.67
C LEU A 75 -4.55 -2.21 5.06
N ILE A 76 -5.50 -1.42 4.54
CA ILE A 76 -6.92 -1.53 4.84
C ILE A 76 -7.69 -1.84 3.56
N GLY A 77 -8.37 -2.98 3.57
CA GLY A 77 -9.29 -3.39 2.51
C GLY A 77 -10.68 -3.70 3.03
N ILE A 78 -11.67 -3.54 2.15
CA ILE A 78 -13.06 -3.97 2.39
C ILE A 78 -13.42 -5.08 1.39
N SER A 79 -14.23 -6.04 1.82
CA SER A 79 -14.77 -7.08 0.95
C SER A 79 -16.30 -7.10 1.03
N ALA A 80 -16.96 -7.40 -0.09
CA ALA A 80 -18.42 -7.47 -0.17
C ALA A 80 -19.00 -8.84 0.29
N GLN A 81 -18.15 -9.87 0.41
CA GLN A 81 -18.60 -11.25 0.66
C GLN A 81 -18.94 -11.55 2.13
N VAL A 82 -18.38 -10.80 3.07
CA VAL A 82 -18.63 -10.97 4.51
C VAL A 82 -18.82 -9.59 5.09
N SER A 83 -20.08 -9.17 5.29
CA SER A 83 -20.51 -7.97 6.05
C SER A 83 -19.36 -6.98 6.34
N VAL A 84 -18.96 -6.25 5.29
CA VAL A 84 -17.86 -5.28 5.24
C VAL A 84 -16.75 -5.54 6.28
N CYS A 85 -16.03 -6.65 6.19
CA CYS A 85 -14.89 -6.85 7.09
C CYS A 85 -13.75 -5.90 6.70
N ALA A 86 -13.35 -5.02 7.62
CA ALA A 86 -12.11 -4.28 7.50
C ALA A 86 -10.95 -5.25 7.77
N CYS A 87 -10.26 -5.65 6.71
CA CYS A 87 -9.04 -6.43 6.82
C CYS A 87 -7.88 -5.47 7.02
N VAL A 88 -7.19 -5.60 8.14
CA VAL A 88 -6.09 -4.71 8.55
C VAL A 88 -4.83 -5.53 8.70
N CYS A 89 -3.85 -5.31 7.82
CA CYS A 89 -2.53 -5.93 7.95
C CYS A 89 -1.54 -4.92 8.51
N VAL A 90 -1.02 -5.20 9.71
CA VAL A 90 0.04 -4.44 10.38
C VAL A 90 1.34 -5.21 10.24
N HIS A 91 2.35 -4.62 9.59
CA HIS A 91 3.71 -5.14 9.57
C HIS A 91 4.59 -4.29 10.49
N GLY A 92 5.25 -4.92 11.47
CA GLY A 92 6.28 -4.30 12.31
C GLY A 92 7.37 -5.32 12.64
N GLY A 93 8.58 -5.12 12.11
CA GLY A 93 9.66 -6.11 12.21
C GLY A 93 9.35 -7.40 11.44
N ASN A 94 9.61 -8.58 12.04
CA ASN A 94 9.35 -9.91 11.45
C ASN A 94 7.92 -10.43 11.70
N SER A 95 6.98 -9.59 12.15
CA SER A 95 5.63 -10.03 12.52
C SER A 95 4.56 -9.27 11.75
N SER A 96 3.58 -10.03 11.24
CA SER A 96 2.40 -9.51 10.55
C SER A 96 1.15 -9.88 11.34
N PHE A 97 0.32 -8.90 11.67
CA PHE A 97 -0.98 -9.11 12.31
C PHE A 97 -2.09 -8.77 11.34
N SER A 98 -3.07 -9.67 11.19
CA SER A 98 -4.29 -9.43 10.42
C SER A 98 -5.49 -9.42 11.35
N PHE A 99 -6.28 -8.34 11.32
CA PHE A 99 -7.58 -8.27 12.00
C PHE A 99 -8.68 -8.17 10.95
N ALA A 100 -9.81 -8.85 11.19
CA ALA A 100 -11.05 -8.69 10.44
C ALA A 100 -12.11 -8.20 11.42
N ALA A 101 -12.60 -6.97 11.24
CA ALA A 101 -13.68 -6.41 12.05
C ALA A 101 -14.90 -6.16 11.15
N PRO A 102 -16.13 -6.55 11.55
CA PRO A 102 -17.33 -6.22 10.78
C PRO A 102 -17.54 -4.70 10.77
N ALA A 103 -17.82 -4.09 9.60
CA ALA A 103 -18.16 -2.68 9.58
C ALA A 103 -19.56 -2.48 10.18
N LEU A 104 -19.67 -1.47 11.02
CA LEU A 104 -20.92 -0.98 11.60
C LEU A 104 -21.85 -0.41 10.53
#